data_AF-A0A3G8LR66-F1
#
_entry.id   AF-A0A3G8LR66-F1
#
_cell.length_a   1.000
_cell.length_b   1.000
_cell.length_c   1.000
_cell.angle_alpha   90.00
_cell.angle_beta   90.00
_cell.angle_gamma   90.00
#
_symmetry.space_group_name_H-M   'P 1'
#
loop_
_entity.id
_entity.type
_entity.pdbx_description
1 polymer ?
#
loop_
_entity_poly.entity_id
_entity_poly.type
_entity_poly.pdbx_seq_one_letter_code
_entity_poly.pdbx_strand_id
1 'polypeptide(L)'
;MNIVVKSLILALLVSLSYESYADDSNYNFVANSNTDNIFLDKCKIYREILKTNDIELFKTFIDPSLHEHPHLAKGFSTYVKKYEREVGEEAYTLESIVIVNLEDQNFAGVDYIYSYNNGKGHGNSGCTFTRLEGNHWKLRAR
;
A
#
# COMPACT_ATOMS: atom_id res chain seq x y z
N MET A 1 60.26 -0.81 -33.02
CA MET A 1 59.71 -1.29 -31.73
C MET A 1 58.35 -0.61 -31.53
N ASN A 2 57.27 -1.41 -31.52
CA ASN A 2 55.88 -1.15 -31.07
C ASN A 2 55.09 -0.04 -31.80
N ILE A 3 54.24 -0.33 -32.80
CA ILE A 3 52.84 -0.83 -32.71
C ILE A 3 52.08 -0.22 -31.53
N VAL A 4 51.10 0.67 -31.79
CA VAL A 4 49.70 0.56 -31.28
C VAL A 4 48.75 1.36 -32.17
N VAL A 5 47.94 0.61 -32.93
CA VAL A 5 46.62 0.99 -33.46
C VAL A 5 45.63 1.06 -32.29
N LYS A 6 44.64 1.99 -32.30
CA LYS A 6 43.26 1.79 -31.79
C LYS A 6 42.49 3.12 -31.85
N SER A 7 41.65 3.32 -32.86
CA SER A 7 40.21 2.97 -32.85
C SER A 7 39.43 3.78 -31.82
N LEU A 8 38.83 4.89 -32.29
CA LEU A 8 37.74 5.60 -31.61
C LEU A 8 36.50 4.68 -31.67
N ILE A 9 36.19 3.97 -30.59
CA ILE A 9 34.92 3.24 -30.46
C ILE A 9 33.95 4.15 -29.71
N LEU A 10 32.91 4.54 -30.46
CA LEU A 10 31.70 5.20 -30.03
C LEU A 10 30.97 4.31 -29.00
N ALA A 11 31.05 4.66 -27.73
CA ALA A 11 30.19 4.03 -26.71
C ALA A 11 28.89 4.84 -26.60
N LEU A 12 27.87 4.44 -27.38
CA LEU A 12 26.49 4.79 -27.07
C LEU A 12 26.14 4.15 -25.72
N LEU A 13 26.13 4.96 -24.66
CA LEU A 13 25.47 4.60 -23.42
C LEU A 13 23.95 4.66 -23.69
N VAL A 14 23.39 3.55 -24.17
CA VAL A 14 21.95 3.31 -24.08
C VAL A 14 21.66 3.07 -22.60
N SER A 15 21.37 4.16 -21.88
CA SER A 15 20.75 4.08 -20.57
C SER A 15 19.39 3.43 -20.77
N LEU A 16 19.31 2.11 -20.61
CA LEU A 16 18.06 1.41 -20.36
C LEU A 16 17.55 1.88 -18.99
N SER A 17 16.88 3.03 -18.98
CA SER A 17 15.92 3.35 -17.95
C SER A 17 14.88 2.25 -17.98
N TYR A 18 15.03 1.25 -17.09
CA TYR A 18 13.90 0.45 -16.65
C TYR A 18 12.88 1.46 -16.11
N GLU A 19 11.91 1.83 -16.95
CA GLU A 19 10.61 2.26 -16.44
C GLU A 19 10.10 1.07 -15.63
N SER A 20 10.35 1.10 -14.33
CA SER A 20 9.48 0.38 -13.42
C SER A 20 8.10 0.99 -13.66
N TYR A 21 7.27 0.31 -14.44
CA TYR A 21 5.85 0.58 -14.47
C TYR A 21 5.36 0.32 -13.05
N ALA A 22 5.43 1.35 -12.21
CA ALA A 22 4.76 1.36 -10.94
C ALA A 22 3.29 1.18 -11.29
N ASP A 23 2.75 0.02 -10.92
CA ASP A 23 1.36 -0.28 -11.16
C ASP A 23 0.50 0.73 -10.37
N ASP A 24 -0.03 1.71 -11.09
CA ASP A 24 -0.89 2.76 -10.53
C ASP A 24 -2.20 2.17 -10.00
N SER A 25 -2.55 0.92 -10.35
CA SER A 25 -3.77 0.28 -9.86
C SER A 25 -3.73 0.07 -8.36
N ASN A 26 -4.85 0.30 -7.68
CA ASN A 26 -5.00 0.03 -6.24
C ASN A 26 -5.61 -1.35 -5.95
N TYR A 27 -6.31 -1.92 -6.93
CA TYR A 27 -6.77 -3.31 -6.97
C TYR A 27 -5.92 -4.11 -7.96
N ASN A 28 -5.64 -5.38 -7.68
CA ASN A 28 -4.87 -6.24 -8.58
C ASN A 28 -3.45 -5.72 -8.89
N PHE A 29 -2.83 -5.02 -7.94
CA PHE A 29 -1.51 -4.42 -8.13
C PHE A 29 -0.39 -5.46 -7.99
N VAL A 30 0.73 -5.25 -8.66
CA VAL A 30 1.85 -6.21 -8.65
C VAL A 30 2.83 -5.98 -7.48
N ALA A 31 3.18 -7.05 -6.77
CA ALA A 31 4.28 -7.10 -5.80
C ALA A 31 4.95 -8.48 -5.80
N ASN A 32 6.28 -8.52 -5.72
CA ASN A 32 7.09 -9.74 -5.81
C ASN A 32 7.21 -10.48 -4.47
N SER A 33 7.25 -9.73 -3.37
CA SER A 33 7.33 -10.24 -1.99
C SER A 33 6.20 -9.65 -1.17
N ASN A 34 5.78 -10.33 -0.09
CA ASN A 34 4.83 -9.78 0.89
C ASN A 34 5.43 -8.68 1.78
N THR A 35 6.72 -8.37 1.58
CA THR A 35 7.44 -7.29 2.28
C THR A 35 7.75 -6.09 1.40
N ASP A 36 7.22 -6.02 0.18
CA ASP A 36 7.52 -4.94 -0.75
C ASP A 36 6.96 -3.59 -0.29
N ASN A 37 7.71 -2.51 -0.49
CA ASN A 37 7.32 -1.16 -0.06
C ASN A 37 6.00 -0.67 -0.66
N ILE A 38 5.55 -1.24 -1.78
CA ILE A 38 4.27 -0.91 -2.40
C ILE A 38 3.10 -1.07 -1.41
N PHE A 39 3.16 -2.01 -0.45
CA PHE A 39 2.11 -2.16 0.55
C PHE A 39 2.02 -0.96 1.49
N LEU A 40 3.15 -0.33 1.85
CA LEU A 40 3.14 0.90 2.63
C LEU A 40 2.41 2.00 1.88
N ASP A 41 2.73 2.16 0.60
CA ASP A 41 2.16 3.23 -0.22
C ASP A 41 0.66 3.00 -0.47
N LYS A 42 0.25 1.79 -0.82
CA LYS A 42 -1.17 1.44 -0.94
C LYS A 42 -1.92 1.62 0.38
N CYS A 43 -1.31 1.29 1.53
CA CYS A 43 -1.93 1.50 2.84
C CYS A 43 -2.07 2.99 3.20
N LYS A 44 -1.06 3.83 2.88
CA LYS A 44 -1.15 5.29 3.07
C LYS A 44 -2.30 5.88 2.26
N ILE A 45 -2.41 5.50 0.98
CA ILE A 45 -3.51 5.96 0.11
C ILE A 45 -4.85 5.53 0.70
N TYR A 46 -4.98 4.26 1.12
CA TYR A 46 -6.21 3.78 1.75
C TYR A 46 -6.58 4.55 3.02
N ARG A 47 -5.62 4.86 3.89
CA ARG A 47 -5.91 5.68 5.08
C ARG A 47 -6.29 7.11 4.75
N GLU A 48 -5.69 7.72 3.73
CA GLU A 48 -6.10 9.05 3.28
C GLU A 48 -7.54 9.03 2.75
N ILE A 49 -7.93 7.98 2.02
CA ILE A 49 -9.32 7.78 1.57
C ILE A 49 -10.29 7.74 2.76
N LEU A 50 -9.94 7.03 3.84
CA LEU A 50 -10.78 6.99 5.05
C LEU A 50 -10.87 8.36 5.73
N LYS A 51 -9.75 9.10 5.76
CA LYS A 51 -9.67 10.44 6.33
C LYS A 51 -10.50 11.47 5.55
N THR A 52 -10.49 11.39 4.23
CA THR A 52 -11.24 12.31 3.35
C THR A 52 -12.65 11.83 3.02
N ASN A 53 -13.01 10.62 3.46
CA ASN A 53 -14.29 9.98 3.16
C ASN A 53 -14.56 9.87 1.63
N ASP A 54 -13.52 9.57 0.86
CA ASP A 54 -13.57 9.52 -0.61
C ASP A 54 -14.00 8.13 -1.14
N ILE A 55 -15.31 7.91 -1.22
CA ILE A 55 -15.85 6.62 -1.69
C ILE A 55 -15.49 6.33 -3.15
N GLU A 56 -15.32 7.35 -4.00
CA GLU A 56 -15.00 7.13 -5.41
C GLU A 56 -13.57 6.64 -5.56
N LEU A 57 -12.63 7.18 -4.79
CA LEU A 57 -11.28 6.64 -4.74
C LEU A 57 -11.23 5.28 -4.03
N PHE A 58 -12.08 5.04 -3.02
CA PHE A 58 -12.19 3.72 -2.38
C PHE A 58 -12.56 2.61 -3.37
N LYS A 59 -13.42 2.88 -4.36
CA LYS A 59 -13.78 1.91 -5.40
C LYS A 59 -12.54 1.36 -6.13
N THR A 60 -11.48 2.16 -6.30
CA THR A 60 -10.24 1.70 -6.95
C THR A 60 -9.49 0.60 -6.18
N PHE A 61 -9.79 0.39 -4.89
CA PHE A 61 -9.17 -0.64 -4.04
C PHE A 61 -9.93 -1.97 -4.01
N ILE A 62 -11.13 -2.03 -4.59
CA ILE A 62 -11.99 -3.21 -4.53
C ILE A 62 -12.23 -3.78 -5.92
N ASP A 63 -12.83 -4.97 -5.96
CA ASP A 63 -13.19 -5.61 -7.22
C ASP A 63 -14.23 -4.76 -7.99
N PRO A 64 -14.04 -4.50 -9.29
CA PRO A 64 -14.99 -3.73 -10.10
C PRO A 64 -16.43 -4.22 -10.05
N SER A 65 -16.66 -5.53 -9.86
CA SER A 65 -18.00 -6.11 -9.72
C SER A 65 -18.75 -5.62 -8.49
N LEU A 66 -18.05 -5.04 -7.50
CA LEU A 66 -18.61 -4.54 -6.25
C LEU A 66 -18.92 -3.03 -6.27
N HIS A 67 -18.54 -2.30 -7.32
CA HIS A 67 -18.70 -0.84 -7.38
C HIS A 67 -20.16 -0.38 -7.25
N GLU A 68 -21.09 -1.15 -7.80
CA GLU A 68 -22.52 -0.87 -7.77
C GLU A 68 -23.26 -1.65 -6.68
N HIS A 69 -22.53 -2.30 -5.76
CA HIS A 69 -23.16 -3.10 -4.73
C HIS A 69 -23.95 -2.20 -3.75
N PRO A 70 -25.23 -2.51 -3.45
CA PRO A 70 -26.11 -1.62 -2.67
C PRO A 70 -25.65 -1.36 -1.24
N HIS A 71 -24.74 -2.19 -0.71
CA HIS A 71 -24.16 -2.03 0.61
C HIS A 71 -22.75 -1.42 0.62
N LEU A 72 -22.21 -1.03 -0.53
CA LEU A 72 -20.86 -0.47 -0.64
C LEU A 72 -20.70 0.77 0.25
N ALA A 73 -21.59 1.75 0.10
CA ALA A 73 -21.53 3.00 0.87
C ALA A 73 -21.64 2.76 2.39
N LYS A 74 -22.49 1.81 2.81
CA LYS A 74 -22.65 1.44 4.22
C LYS A 74 -21.39 0.75 4.76
N GLY A 75 -20.80 -0.15 3.97
CA GLY A 75 -19.53 -0.81 4.29
C GLY A 75 -18.41 0.21 4.42
N PHE A 76 -18.27 1.10 3.43
CA PHE A 76 -17.27 2.17 3.44
C PHE A 76 -17.40 3.09 4.66
N SER A 77 -18.60 3.57 4.98
CA SER A 77 -18.84 4.38 6.17
C SER A 77 -18.46 3.68 7.48
N THR A 78 -18.54 2.34 7.53
CA THR A 78 -18.10 1.58 8.70
C THR A 78 -16.58 1.66 8.88
N TYR A 79 -15.81 1.62 7.78
CA TYR A 79 -14.35 1.80 7.83
C TYR A 79 -13.97 3.22 8.21
N VAL A 80 -14.65 4.22 7.64
CA VAL A 80 -14.44 5.65 7.98
C VAL A 80 -14.67 5.88 9.47
N LYS A 81 -15.77 5.39 10.03
CA LYS A 81 -16.05 5.51 11.47
C LYS A 81 -15.04 4.81 12.37
N LYS A 82 -14.49 3.66 11.93
CA LYS A 82 -13.41 2.98 12.66
C LYS A 82 -12.15 3.86 12.68
N TYR A 83 -11.79 4.43 11.52
CA TYR A 83 -10.66 5.35 11.39
C TYR A 83 -10.84 6.61 12.24
N GLU A 84 -12.00 7.27 12.14
CA GLU A 84 -12.32 8.49 12.92
C GLU A 84 -12.25 8.24 14.43
N ARG A 85 -12.73 7.08 14.90
CA ARG A 85 -12.64 6.71 16.31
C ARG A 85 -11.18 6.56 16.74
N GLU A 86 -10.37 5.88 15.94
CA GLU A 86 -8.96 5.66 16.21
C GLU A 86 -8.18 6.98 16.30
N VAL A 87 -8.24 7.81 15.25
CA VAL A 87 -7.44 9.05 15.20
C VAL A 87 -8.05 10.18 16.05
N GLY A 88 -9.30 10.01 16.49
CA GLY A 88 -10.00 10.93 17.39
C GLY A 88 -9.77 10.67 18.88
N GLU A 89 -9.01 9.63 19.26
CA GLU A 89 -8.62 9.39 20.65
C GLU A 89 -7.82 10.59 21.20
N GLU A 90 -8.01 10.89 22.49
CA GLU A 90 -7.33 12.02 23.14
C GLU A 90 -5.80 11.84 23.08
N ALA A 91 -5.08 12.90 22.72
CA ALA A 91 -3.62 12.86 22.59
C ALA A 91 -3.09 11.70 21.70
N TYR A 92 -3.85 11.33 20.66
CA TYR A 92 -3.42 10.38 19.64
C TYR A 92 -2.06 10.77 19.05
N THR A 93 -1.11 9.84 19.05
CA THR A 93 0.23 10.00 18.48
C THR A 93 0.56 8.77 17.66
N LEU A 94 0.82 8.97 16.36
CA LEU A 94 1.37 7.91 15.50
C LEU A 94 2.86 7.75 15.80
N GLU A 95 3.25 6.55 16.24
CA GLU A 95 4.63 6.26 16.67
C GLU A 95 5.46 5.67 15.54
N SER A 96 4.90 4.74 14.77
CA SER A 96 5.59 4.13 13.63
C SER A 96 4.62 3.51 12.62
N ILE A 97 5.14 3.29 11.41
CA ILE A 97 4.47 2.52 10.35
C ILE A 97 5.44 1.45 9.90
N VAL A 98 5.04 0.18 9.98
CA VAL A 98 5.92 -0.95 9.68
C VAL A 98 5.25 -1.96 8.76
N ILE A 99 6.04 -2.57 7.87
CA ILE A 99 5.61 -3.78 7.16
C ILE A 99 5.74 -4.96 8.12
N VAL A 100 4.66 -5.71 8.28
CA VAL A 100 4.63 -6.89 9.15
C VAL A 100 5.27 -8.06 8.41
N ASN A 101 6.26 -8.69 9.03
CA ASN A 101 6.87 -9.91 8.51
C ASN A 101 5.93 -11.10 8.79
N LEU A 102 5.17 -11.52 7.78
CA LEU A 102 4.21 -12.63 7.86
C LEU A 102 4.81 -13.88 7.23
N GLU A 103 4.70 -15.02 7.92
CA GLU A 103 5.17 -16.32 7.40
C GLU A 103 4.42 -16.74 6.13
N ASP A 104 3.10 -16.53 6.10
CA ASP A 104 2.28 -16.83 4.93
C ASP A 104 2.49 -15.78 3.84
N GLN A 105 3.15 -16.21 2.77
CA GLN A 105 3.49 -15.41 1.60
C GLN A 105 2.28 -15.02 0.74
N ASN A 106 1.06 -15.43 1.12
CA ASN A 106 -0.19 -14.96 0.51
C ASN A 106 -0.79 -13.75 1.23
N PHE A 107 -0.21 -13.31 2.33
CA PHE A 107 -0.64 -12.13 3.06
C PHE A 107 0.50 -11.15 3.26
N ALA A 108 0.18 -9.86 3.12
CA ALA A 108 1.05 -8.76 3.51
C ALA A 108 0.31 -7.89 4.53
N GLY A 109 1.03 -7.34 5.50
CA GLY A 109 0.49 -6.49 6.56
C GLY A 109 1.27 -5.19 6.65
N VAL A 110 0.57 -4.09 6.90
CA VAL A 110 1.16 -2.82 7.30
C VAL A 110 0.50 -2.41 8.61
N ASP A 111 1.29 -2.22 9.65
CA ASP A 111 0.82 -1.79 10.96
C ASP A 111 1.13 -0.30 11.18
N TYR A 112 0.12 0.44 11.61
CA TYR A 112 0.22 1.80 12.15
C TYR A 112 0.15 1.67 13.67
N ILE A 113 1.30 1.85 14.31
CA ILE A 113 1.44 1.72 15.76
C ILE A 113 1.27 3.11 16.37
N TYR A 114 0.34 3.24 17.31
CA TYR A 114 -0.01 4.52 17.92
C TYR A 114 -0.21 4.40 19.43
N SER A 115 -0.06 5.52 20.10
CA SER A 115 -0.47 5.72 21.48
C SER A 115 -1.53 6.80 21.61
N TYR A 116 -2.24 6.78 22.74
CA TYR A 116 -3.30 7.73 23.07
C TYR A 116 -3.37 7.94 24.59
N ASN A 117 -4.18 8.89 25.04
CA ASN A 117 -4.31 9.31 26.44
C ASN A 117 -2.95 9.67 27.07
N ASN A 118 -2.12 10.42 26.34
CA ASN A 118 -0.76 10.81 26.74
C ASN A 118 0.15 9.59 27.02
N GLY A 119 0.09 8.58 26.15
CA GLY A 119 0.91 7.37 26.26
C GLY A 119 0.39 6.33 27.26
N LYS A 120 -0.82 6.50 27.81
CA LYS A 120 -1.43 5.51 28.72
C LYS A 120 -2.10 4.34 27.98
N GLY A 121 -2.45 4.54 26.72
CA GLY A 121 -3.01 3.51 25.86
C GLY A 121 -2.16 3.32 24.60
N HIS A 122 -2.16 2.09 24.07
CA HIS A 122 -1.50 1.73 22.83
C HIS A 122 -2.45 0.93 21.95
N GLY A 123 -2.29 1.08 20.64
CA GLY A 123 -3.02 0.29 19.66
C GLY A 123 -2.21 0.06 18.40
N ASN A 124 -2.64 -0.93 17.62
CA ASN A 124 -2.23 -1.06 16.25
C ASN A 124 -3.47 -1.03 15.34
N SER A 125 -3.31 -0.39 14.21
CA SER A 125 -4.24 -0.45 13.09
C SER A 125 -3.46 -0.68 11.82
N GLY A 126 -4.09 -0.53 10.66
CA GLY A 126 -3.40 -0.54 9.39
C GLY A 126 -4.13 -1.33 8.33
N CYS A 127 -3.38 -1.97 7.44
CA CYS A 127 -3.90 -2.61 6.26
C CYS A 127 -3.43 -4.06 6.17
N THR A 128 -4.27 -4.90 5.58
CA THR A 128 -3.86 -6.24 5.18
C THR A 128 -4.18 -6.41 3.72
N PHE A 129 -3.32 -7.14 3.04
CA PHE A 129 -3.46 -7.46 1.63
C PHE A 129 -3.47 -8.96 1.48
N THR A 130 -4.20 -9.44 0.49
CA THR A 130 -4.20 -10.86 0.11
C THR A 130 -3.71 -10.97 -1.32
N ARG A 131 -2.91 -11.99 -1.57
CA ARG A 131 -2.45 -12.35 -2.90
C ARG A 131 -3.63 -12.87 -3.73
N LEU A 132 -3.63 -12.48 -4.99
CA LEU A 132 -4.47 -13.01 -6.06
C LEU A 132 -3.64 -14.04 -6.85
N GLU A 133 -4.01 -14.31 -8.09
CA GLU A 133 -3.20 -15.16 -8.97
C GLU A 133 -1.84 -14.50 -9.28
N GLY A 134 -0.78 -15.31 -9.31
CA GLY A 134 0.57 -14.82 -9.61
C GLY A 134 1.10 -13.84 -8.57
N ASN A 135 1.59 -12.68 -9.02
CA ASN A 135 2.16 -11.62 -8.16
C ASN A 135 1.19 -10.46 -7.94
N HIS A 136 -0.11 -10.67 -8.19
CA HIS A 136 -1.11 -9.64 -8.02
C HIS A 136 -1.69 -9.65 -6.60
N TRP A 137 -2.08 -8.47 -6.12
CA TRP A 137 -2.52 -8.27 -4.75
C TRP A 137 -3.73 -7.34 -4.68
N LYS A 138 -4.48 -7.46 -3.59
CA LYS A 138 -5.57 -6.53 -3.26
C LYS A 138 -5.63 -6.25 -1.77
N LEU A 139 -6.26 -5.13 -1.43
CA LEU A 139 -6.63 -4.85 -0.04
C LEU A 139 -7.65 -5.90 0.45
N ARG A 140 -7.43 -6.41 1.66
CA ARG A 140 -8.33 -7.33 2.34
C ARG A 140 -9.24 -6.53 3.26
N ALA A 141 -10.54 -6.52 2.95
CA ALA A 141 -11.57 -6.03 3.85
C ALA A 141 -11.54 -6.81 5.19
N ARG A 142 -11.58 -6.10 6.33
CA ARG A 142 -11.56 -6.64 7.70
C ARG A 142 -12.81 -6.27 8.52
#